data_AF-A0A9R1R9E6-F1
#
_entry.id   AF-A0A9R1R9E6-F1
#
_cell.length_a   1.000
_cell.length_b   1.000
_cell.length_c   1.000
_cell.angle_alpha   90.00
_cell.angle_beta   90.00
_cell.angle_gamma   90.00
#
_symmetry.space_group_name_H-M   'P 1'
#
loop_
_entity.id
_entity.type
_entity.pdbx_description
1 polymer ?
#
loop_
_entity_poly.entity_id
_entity_poly.type
_entity_poly.pdbx_seq_one_letter_code
_entity_poly.pdbx_strand_id
1 'polypeptide(L)'
;MAGAPLLLLLAAVCLACFAPGANAAGRKMVGVYELSKGDFSAKVTNWGATVTSVVFPDSKGNLGDVVLGYDTIGEYVNGSSYFGALVGRVANRVAKARFVLDGKVYHLYANDGKNALHGGHRGFSKVIWTVKEYVSGGDSPHITLYYHSFDGEQGSPGPWTCT
;
A
#
# COMPACT_ATOMS: atom_id res chain seq x y z
N MET A 1 -45.21 -57.51 26.82
CA MET A 1 -44.34 -57.54 25.64
C MET A 1 -43.46 -56.32 25.67
N ALA A 2 -42.14 -56.53 25.55
CA ALA A 2 -41.04 -55.60 25.28
C ALA A 2 -41.29 -54.09 25.53
N GLY A 3 -40.65 -53.44 26.51
CA GLY A 3 -39.20 -53.25 26.54
C GLY A 3 -38.87 -51.88 25.91
N ALA A 4 -39.00 -50.80 26.68
CA ALA A 4 -38.56 -49.46 26.26
C ALA A 4 -37.12 -49.24 26.77
N PRO A 5 -36.13 -49.00 25.88
CA PRO A 5 -34.75 -48.88 26.30
C PRO A 5 -34.42 -47.47 26.81
N LEU A 6 -33.59 -47.50 27.85
CA LEU A 6 -32.73 -46.46 28.38
C LEU A 6 -32.03 -45.68 27.25
N LEU A 7 -32.32 -44.38 27.09
CA LEU A 7 -31.50 -43.50 26.24
C LEU A 7 -30.52 -42.72 27.15
N LEU A 8 -29.26 -43.15 27.09
CA LEU A 8 -28.11 -42.54 27.75
C LEU A 8 -27.82 -41.13 27.20
N LEU A 9 -27.32 -40.30 28.09
CA LEU A 9 -26.68 -39.00 27.88
C LEU A 9 -25.69 -38.96 26.70
N LEU A 10 -25.67 -37.83 26.00
CA LEU A 10 -24.43 -37.15 25.60
C LEU A 10 -24.73 -35.67 25.36
N ALA A 11 -24.57 -34.85 26.40
CA ALA A 11 -24.49 -33.41 26.27
C ALA A 11 -23.13 -33.06 25.64
N ALA A 12 -23.13 -32.74 24.35
CA ALA A 12 -21.97 -32.20 23.67
C ALA A 12 -21.77 -30.75 24.14
N VAL A 13 -20.91 -30.55 25.15
CA VAL A 13 -20.35 -29.23 25.46
C VAL A 13 -19.35 -28.93 24.36
N CYS A 14 -19.78 -28.19 23.33
CA CYS A 14 -18.85 -27.54 22.39
C CYS A 14 -18.09 -26.45 23.16
N LEU A 15 -16.95 -26.84 23.72
CA LEU A 15 -15.95 -25.90 24.23
C LEU A 15 -15.34 -25.20 23.01
N ALA A 16 -15.90 -24.04 22.64
CA ALA A 16 -15.27 -23.16 21.68
C ALA A 16 -13.98 -22.63 22.29
N CYS A 17 -12.85 -23.26 21.95
CA CYS A 17 -11.52 -22.70 22.18
C CYS A 17 -11.44 -21.38 21.40
N PHE A 18 -11.62 -20.26 22.09
CA PHE A 18 -11.23 -18.95 21.57
C PHE A 18 -9.70 -18.94 21.44
N ALA A 19 -9.21 -19.15 20.23
CA ALA A 19 -7.83 -18.80 19.89
C ALA A 19 -7.74 -17.26 19.77
N PRO A 20 -6.89 -16.57 20.55
CA PRO A 20 -6.64 -15.16 20.33
C PRO A 20 -5.70 -14.99 19.14
N GLY A 21 -6.08 -14.13 18.20
CA GLY A 21 -5.11 -13.50 17.28
C GLY A 21 -5.05 -14.02 15.85
N ALA A 22 -6.19 -14.29 15.20
CA ALA A 22 -6.25 -14.00 13.77
C ALA A 22 -6.40 -12.47 13.64
N ASN A 23 -5.34 -11.77 13.25
CA ASN A 23 -5.43 -10.38 12.80
C ASN A 23 -6.49 -10.34 11.70
N ALA A 24 -7.71 -9.95 12.04
CA ALA A 24 -8.68 -9.49 11.06
C ALA A 24 -8.07 -8.24 10.47
N ALA A 25 -7.31 -8.40 9.38
CA ALA A 25 -6.81 -7.29 8.60
C ALA A 25 -8.05 -6.53 8.12
N GLY A 26 -8.43 -5.50 8.88
CA GLY A 26 -9.51 -4.60 8.51
C GLY A 26 -9.30 -4.18 7.06
N ARG A 27 -10.38 -4.19 6.28
CA ARG A 27 -10.32 -3.85 4.86
C ARG A 27 -9.65 -2.48 4.71
N LYS A 28 -8.43 -2.45 4.16
CA LYS A 28 -7.74 -1.19 3.88
C LYS A 28 -8.54 -0.46 2.81
N MET A 29 -9.11 0.68 3.17
CA MET A 29 -9.86 1.51 2.23
C MET A 29 -8.90 2.45 1.51
N VAL A 30 -9.16 2.69 0.23
CA VAL A 30 -8.45 3.72 -0.53
C VAL A 30 -9.14 5.06 -0.27
N GLY A 31 -8.34 6.09 0.00
CA GLY A 31 -8.79 7.46 0.26
C GLY A 31 -7.89 8.48 -0.40
N VAL A 32 -8.37 9.72 -0.47
CA VAL A 32 -7.62 10.91 -0.88
C VAL A 32 -7.61 11.87 0.31
N TYR A 33 -6.45 12.41 0.60
CA TYR A 33 -6.14 13.21 1.77
C TYR A 33 -5.56 14.54 1.30
N GLU A 34 -6.07 15.66 1.82
CA GLU A 34 -5.66 17.00 1.41
C GLU A 34 -4.88 17.68 2.54
N LEU A 35 -3.70 18.18 2.21
CA LEU A 35 -2.87 19.03 3.05
C LEU A 35 -3.02 20.46 2.55
N SER A 36 -3.29 21.42 3.43
CA SER A 36 -3.44 22.83 3.05
C SER A 36 -2.74 23.78 4.04
N LYS A 37 -2.13 24.83 3.49
CA LYS A 37 -1.51 25.93 4.26
C LYS A 37 -1.55 27.22 3.45
N GLY A 38 -2.44 28.14 3.83
CA GLY A 38 -2.70 29.34 3.04
C GLY A 38 -3.18 28.98 1.64
N ASP A 39 -2.56 29.56 0.62
CA ASP A 39 -2.88 29.33 -0.79
C ASP A 39 -2.22 28.07 -1.39
N PHE A 40 -1.48 27.30 -0.59
CA PHE A 40 -0.91 26.02 -0.99
C PHE A 40 -1.84 24.87 -0.58
N SER A 41 -2.12 23.95 -1.50
CA SER A 41 -2.71 22.65 -1.18
C SER A 41 -2.06 21.49 -1.94
N ALA A 42 -2.07 20.31 -1.34
CA ALA A 42 -1.59 19.08 -1.97
C ALA A 42 -2.53 17.93 -1.62
N LYS A 43 -2.84 17.07 -2.60
CA LYS A 43 -3.64 15.87 -2.41
C LYS A 43 -2.78 14.63 -2.56
N VAL A 44 -2.94 13.70 -1.63
CA VAL A 44 -2.25 12.41 -1.60
C VAL A 44 -3.28 11.30 -1.48
N THR A 45 -3.15 10.23 -2.25
CA THR A 45 -3.90 8.99 -2.02
C THR A 45 -3.03 7.94 -1.36
N ASN A 46 -3.62 7.14 -0.47
CA ASN A 46 -2.92 5.99 0.11
C ASN A 46 -2.80 4.81 -0.85
N TRP A 47 -3.38 4.87 -2.06
CA TRP A 47 -3.01 3.97 -3.15
C TRP A 47 -1.66 4.38 -3.73
N GLY A 48 -0.64 3.55 -3.53
CA GLY A 48 0.69 3.84 -4.04
C GLY A 48 1.43 4.99 -3.35
N ALA A 49 0.89 5.53 -2.25
CA ALA A 49 1.37 6.76 -1.62
C ALA A 49 1.57 7.88 -2.66
N THR A 50 0.52 8.13 -3.44
CA THR A 50 0.59 8.90 -4.68
C THR A 50 0.16 10.34 -4.46
N VAL A 51 1.00 11.30 -4.86
CA VAL A 51 0.60 12.71 -4.97
C VAL A 51 -0.27 12.87 -6.22
N THR A 52 -1.50 13.34 -6.04
CA THR A 52 -2.48 13.47 -7.13
C THR A 52 -2.76 14.91 -7.54
N SER A 53 -2.37 15.89 -6.72
CA SER A 53 -2.56 17.32 -6.99
C SER A 53 -1.61 18.14 -6.13
N VAL A 54 -1.04 19.22 -6.67
CA VAL A 54 -0.27 20.23 -5.94
C VAL A 54 -0.63 21.59 -6.51
N VAL A 55 -1.37 22.37 -5.72
CA VAL A 55 -1.90 23.68 -6.11
C VAL A 55 -1.20 24.78 -5.34
N PHE A 56 -0.71 25.79 -6.05
CA PHE A 56 -0.14 27.00 -5.44
C PHE A 56 -0.24 28.20 -6.40
N PRO A 57 -0.12 29.45 -5.89
CA PRO A 57 -0.24 30.64 -6.73
C PRO A 57 0.97 30.87 -7.64
N ASP A 58 0.71 31.30 -8.87
CA ASP A 58 1.71 31.82 -9.79
C ASP A 58 2.20 33.24 -9.38
N SER A 59 3.06 33.86 -10.19
CA SER A 59 3.58 35.20 -9.94
C SER A 59 2.54 36.32 -9.96
N LYS A 60 1.30 36.03 -10.38
CA LYS A 60 0.15 36.95 -10.39
C LYS A 60 -0.90 36.57 -9.34
N GLY A 61 -0.65 35.55 -8.52
CA GLY A 61 -1.59 35.06 -7.52
C GLY A 61 -2.64 34.08 -8.04
N ASN A 62 -2.56 33.62 -9.30
CA ASN A 62 -3.52 32.63 -9.81
C ASN A 62 -3.13 31.24 -9.34
N LEU A 63 -4.07 30.52 -8.74
CA LEU A 63 -3.87 29.13 -8.34
C LEU A 63 -3.85 28.20 -9.56
N GLY A 64 -2.88 27.29 -9.59
CA GLY A 64 -2.80 26.24 -10.60
C GLY A 64 -2.28 24.93 -10.04
N ASP A 65 -2.79 23.81 -10.54
CA ASP A 65 -2.23 22.48 -10.27
C ASP A 65 -1.02 22.23 -11.18
N VAL A 66 0.10 21.83 -10.59
CA VAL A 66 1.38 21.70 -11.30
C VAL A 66 1.83 20.27 -11.53
N VAL A 67 1.10 19.27 -11.03
CA VAL A 67 1.46 17.86 -11.23
C VAL A 67 0.57 17.21 -12.28
N LEU A 68 1.17 16.29 -13.05
CA LEU A 68 0.40 15.42 -13.94
C LEU A 68 -0.27 14.32 -13.11
N GLY A 69 -1.47 13.93 -13.52
CA GLY A 69 -2.24 12.92 -12.82
C GLY A 69 -3.49 12.50 -13.60
N TYR A 70 -4.31 11.71 -12.93
CA TYR A 70 -5.66 11.35 -13.38
C TYR A 70 -6.70 11.97 -12.45
N ASP A 71 -7.95 12.04 -12.92
CA ASP A 71 -9.06 12.61 -12.15
C ASP A 71 -9.60 11.63 -11.10
N THR A 72 -9.48 10.31 -11.34
CA THR A 72 -10.04 9.29 -10.45
C THR A 72 -9.01 8.26 -9.98
N ILE A 73 -9.22 7.73 -8.76
CA ILE A 73 -8.41 6.62 -8.22
C ILE A 73 -8.46 5.38 -9.12
N GLY A 74 -9.61 5.11 -9.75
CA GLY A 74 -9.74 3.97 -10.66
C GLY A 74 -8.75 4.04 -11.82
N GLU A 75 -8.47 5.24 -12.33
CA GLU A 75 -7.47 5.45 -13.38
C GLU A 75 -6.04 5.26 -12.86
N TYR A 76 -5.71 5.65 -11.63
CA TYR A 76 -4.42 5.30 -11.02
C TYR A 76 -4.25 3.80 -10.80
N VAL A 77 -5.32 3.07 -10.49
CA VAL A 77 -5.28 1.61 -10.30
C VAL A 77 -5.06 0.89 -11.64
N ASN A 78 -5.72 1.37 -12.70
CA ASN A 78 -5.69 0.73 -14.02
C ASN A 78 -4.57 1.27 -14.93
N GLY A 79 -4.02 2.43 -14.61
CA GLY A 79 -3.01 3.10 -15.41
C GLY A 79 -1.64 2.42 -15.36
N SER A 80 -0.84 2.68 -16.40
CA SER A 80 0.55 2.21 -16.49
C SER A 80 1.59 3.24 -16.05
N SER A 81 1.21 4.51 -15.95
CA SER A 81 2.09 5.61 -15.56
C SER A 81 2.31 5.65 -14.04
N TYR A 82 3.50 6.09 -13.62
CA TYR A 82 3.87 6.24 -12.21
C TYR A 82 3.69 7.68 -11.70
N PHE A 83 2.72 8.43 -12.24
CA PHE A 83 2.50 9.83 -11.88
C PHE A 83 2.33 9.99 -10.38
N GLY A 84 3.21 10.79 -9.76
CA GLY A 84 3.20 11.13 -8.33
C GLY A 84 3.38 9.96 -7.36
N ALA A 85 3.56 8.72 -7.84
CA ALA A 85 3.53 7.52 -7.00
C ALA A 85 4.85 7.27 -6.29
N LEU A 86 4.79 6.72 -5.07
CA LEU A 86 5.97 6.22 -4.39
C LEU A 86 6.46 4.94 -5.05
N VAL A 87 7.67 4.98 -5.57
CA VAL A 87 8.31 3.87 -6.29
C VAL A 87 9.21 3.08 -5.34
N GLY A 88 9.06 1.76 -5.36
CA GLY A 88 9.92 0.87 -4.60
C GLY A 88 9.55 -0.60 -4.79
N ARG A 89 10.37 -1.54 -4.34
CA ARG A 89 11.49 -1.34 -3.40
C ARG A 89 12.77 -0.76 -3.96
N VAL A 90 13.07 -1.07 -5.21
CA VAL A 90 14.19 -0.49 -5.92
C VAL A 90 13.61 0.34 -7.06
N ALA A 91 13.88 1.65 -7.02
CA ALA A 91 13.50 2.53 -8.11
C ALA A 91 14.37 2.28 -9.34
N ASN A 92 13.79 2.54 -10.51
CA ASN A 92 14.41 2.27 -11.81
C ASN A 92 14.74 0.77 -12.01
N ARG A 93 15.73 0.48 -12.86
CA ARG A 93 15.99 -0.86 -13.40
C ARG A 93 17.04 -1.62 -12.61
N VAL A 94 16.75 -2.90 -12.35
CA VAL A 94 17.72 -3.92 -11.99
C VAL A 94 17.97 -4.81 -13.21
N ALA A 95 19.22 -4.79 -13.69
CA ALA A 95 19.63 -5.50 -14.89
C ALA A 95 19.39 -7.00 -14.76
N LYS A 96 18.83 -7.63 -15.81
CA LYS A 96 18.55 -9.08 -15.86
C LYS A 96 17.64 -9.57 -14.71
N ALA A 97 16.91 -8.65 -14.08
CA ALA A 97 16.03 -8.89 -12.94
C ALA A 97 16.71 -9.71 -11.83
N ARG A 98 17.98 -9.42 -11.53
CA ARG A 98 18.72 -10.10 -10.46
C ARG A 98 19.83 -9.25 -9.90
N PHE A 99 20.22 -9.55 -8.66
CA PHE A 99 21.41 -8.99 -8.03
C PHE A 99 22.01 -9.99 -7.05
N VAL A 100 23.19 -9.68 -6.53
CA VAL A 100 23.87 -10.46 -5.49
C VAL A 100 23.91 -9.62 -4.22
N LEU A 101 23.48 -10.20 -3.10
CA LEU A 101 23.57 -9.61 -1.78
C LEU A 101 24.12 -10.68 -0.84
N ASP A 102 25.18 -10.34 -0.09
CA ASP A 102 25.87 -11.25 0.83
C ASP A 102 26.24 -12.61 0.20
N GLY A 103 26.72 -12.59 -1.04
CA GLY A 103 27.10 -13.78 -1.80
C GLY A 103 25.94 -14.62 -2.34
N LYS A 104 24.68 -14.28 -2.00
CA LYS A 104 23.48 -14.96 -2.50
C LYS A 104 22.89 -14.23 -3.69
N VAL A 105 22.54 -15.00 -4.72
CA VAL A 105 21.83 -14.48 -5.92
C VAL A 105 20.34 -14.36 -5.60
N TYR A 106 19.79 -13.18 -5.83
CA TYR A 106 18.37 -12.90 -5.74
C TYR A 106 17.79 -12.62 -7.12
N HIS A 107 16.66 -13.26 -7.41
CA HIS A 107 15.91 -13.07 -8.65
C HIS A 107 14.65 -12.26 -8.37
N LEU A 108 14.48 -11.18 -9.13
CA LEU A 108 13.31 -10.32 -9.14
C LEU A 108 12.38 -10.73 -10.29
N TYR A 109 11.13 -10.27 -10.24
CA TYR A 109 10.23 -10.41 -11.38
C TYR A 109 10.60 -9.42 -12.48
N ALA A 110 10.89 -9.94 -13.67
CA ALA A 110 11.12 -9.11 -14.85
C ALA A 110 9.79 -8.56 -15.37
N ASN A 111 9.64 -7.23 -15.33
CA ASN A 111 8.47 -6.50 -15.82
C ASN A 111 8.82 -5.45 -16.90
N ASP A 112 10.10 -5.36 -17.28
CA ASP A 112 10.59 -4.48 -18.34
C ASP A 112 11.61 -5.24 -19.20
N GLY A 113 11.10 -6.06 -20.12
CA GLY A 113 11.90 -6.99 -20.91
C GLY A 113 12.62 -8.00 -20.02
N LYS A 114 13.96 -7.97 -20.01
CA LYS A 114 14.78 -8.83 -19.13
C LYS A 114 15.07 -8.20 -17.77
N ASN A 115 14.65 -6.96 -17.53
CA ASN A 115 14.95 -6.20 -16.33
C ASN A 115 13.76 -6.18 -15.37
N ALA A 116 14.04 -5.92 -14.10
CA ALA A 116 13.01 -5.52 -13.13
C ALA A 116 13.03 -3.99 -13.03
N LEU A 117 11.88 -3.35 -13.14
CA LEU A 117 11.68 -1.91 -13.12
C LEU A 117 10.74 -1.55 -11.95
N HIS A 118 11.10 -0.52 -11.18
CA HIS A 118 10.21 0.11 -10.18
C HIS A 118 9.61 -0.88 -9.17
N GLY A 119 10.42 -1.85 -8.74
CA GLY A 119 10.02 -2.86 -7.76
C GLY A 119 9.10 -3.97 -8.29
N GLY A 120 8.93 -4.11 -9.60
CA GLY A 120 8.23 -5.24 -10.22
C GLY A 120 6.74 -4.96 -10.53
N HIS A 121 5.97 -6.02 -10.74
CA HIS A 121 4.57 -5.94 -11.17
C HIS A 121 3.66 -5.29 -10.11
N ARG A 122 3.93 -5.55 -8.83
CA ARG A 122 3.22 -4.98 -7.68
C ARG A 122 4.21 -4.32 -6.73
N GLY A 123 4.98 -3.36 -7.25
CA GLY A 123 5.81 -2.47 -6.44
C GLY A 123 4.98 -1.51 -5.58
N PHE A 124 5.67 -0.65 -4.84
CA PHE A 124 5.06 0.25 -3.86
C PHE A 124 4.00 1.20 -4.41
N SER A 125 4.07 1.54 -5.70
CA SER A 125 3.05 2.33 -6.41
C SER A 125 1.70 1.62 -6.59
N LYS A 126 1.59 0.31 -6.32
CA LYS A 126 0.42 -0.53 -6.61
C LYS A 126 -0.09 -1.31 -5.40
N VAL A 127 0.09 -0.74 -4.21
CA VAL A 127 -0.36 -1.29 -2.93
C VAL A 127 -1.09 -0.23 -2.12
N ILE A 128 -1.95 -0.67 -1.19
CA ILE A 128 -2.64 0.23 -0.28
C ILE A 128 -1.78 0.44 0.97
N TRP A 129 -1.34 1.69 1.14
CA TRP A 129 -0.62 2.16 2.31
C TRP A 129 -1.60 2.41 3.46
N THR A 130 -1.15 2.14 4.68
CA THR A 130 -1.91 2.44 5.90
C THR A 130 -1.65 3.90 6.28
N VAL A 131 -2.69 4.69 6.48
CA VAL A 131 -2.54 6.04 7.05
C VAL A 131 -2.35 5.90 8.56
N LYS A 132 -1.20 6.36 9.06
CA LYS A 132 -0.88 6.35 10.50
C LYS A 132 -1.24 7.65 11.18
N GLU A 133 -1.03 8.75 10.48
CA GLU A 133 -1.28 10.11 10.96
C GLU A 133 -1.70 10.98 9.79
N TYR A 134 -2.63 11.89 10.04
CA TYR A 134 -3.09 12.85 9.05
C TYR A 134 -3.54 14.13 9.75
N VAL A 135 -2.81 15.20 9.47
CA VAL A 135 -3.09 16.57 9.92
C VAL A 135 -3.28 17.41 8.67
N SER A 136 -4.53 17.77 8.35
CA SER A 136 -4.88 18.40 7.07
C SER A 136 -4.46 19.86 6.96
N GLY A 137 -4.33 20.59 8.07
CA GLY A 137 -4.05 22.02 8.09
C GLY A 137 -3.25 22.48 9.31
N GLY A 138 -3.09 23.80 9.45
CA GLY A 138 -2.33 24.42 10.54
C GLY A 138 -0.90 24.78 10.16
N ASP A 139 -0.02 24.94 11.16
CA ASP A 139 1.35 25.39 10.91
C ASP A 139 2.22 24.33 10.21
N SER A 140 1.89 23.05 10.39
CA SER A 140 2.63 21.91 9.84
C SER A 140 1.69 20.77 9.41
N PRO A 141 0.86 20.96 8.35
CA PRO A 141 0.04 19.90 7.81
C PRO A 141 0.93 18.76 7.27
N HIS A 142 0.55 17.51 7.54
CA HIS A 142 1.32 16.34 7.12
C HIS A 142 0.46 15.07 7.10
N ILE A 143 0.95 14.05 6.40
CA ILE A 143 0.39 12.70 6.39
C ILE A 143 1.53 11.69 6.50
N THR A 144 1.36 10.68 7.37
CA THR A 144 2.34 9.59 7.54
C THR A 144 1.72 8.30 7.00
N LEU A 145 2.37 7.71 6.00
CA LEU A 145 1.90 6.51 5.31
C LEU A 145 2.82 5.33 5.64
N TYR A 146 2.23 4.20 5.95
CA TYR A 146 2.93 3.02 6.41
C TYR A 146 2.69 1.82 5.48
N TYR A 147 3.77 1.14 5.09
CA TYR A 147 3.68 -0.15 4.40
C TYR A 147 4.69 -1.14 4.97
N HIS A 148 4.24 -2.37 5.18
CA HIS A 148 5.09 -3.49 5.54
C HIS A 148 5.27 -4.40 4.33
N SER A 149 6.50 -4.42 3.81
CA SER A 149 6.94 -5.32 2.76
C SER A 149 7.43 -6.61 3.40
N PHE A 150 6.78 -7.73 3.11
CA PHE A 150 7.19 -9.03 3.63
C PHE A 150 8.40 -9.60 2.87
N ASP A 151 9.12 -10.54 3.49
CA ASP A 151 10.26 -11.23 2.88
C ASP A 151 9.84 -11.96 1.59
N GLY A 152 10.62 -11.79 0.52
CA GLY A 152 10.36 -12.39 -0.78
C GLY A 152 9.27 -11.70 -1.60
N GLU A 153 8.58 -10.67 -1.09
CA GLU A 153 7.60 -9.92 -1.88
C GLU A 153 8.32 -9.40 -3.15
N GLN A 154 7.73 -9.54 -4.33
CA GLN A 154 8.37 -9.18 -5.62
C GLN A 154 9.79 -9.77 -5.86
N GLY A 155 10.19 -10.82 -5.11
CA GLY A 155 11.51 -11.44 -5.18
C GLY A 155 12.61 -10.74 -4.37
N SER A 156 12.28 -9.68 -3.62
CA SER A 156 13.28 -8.99 -2.78
C SER A 156 13.45 -9.70 -1.44
N PRO A 157 14.69 -9.87 -0.94
CA PRO A 157 14.94 -10.45 0.39
C PRO A 157 14.41 -9.57 1.50
N GLY A 158 14.19 -10.12 2.70
CA GLY A 158 14.01 -9.40 3.95
C GLY A 158 12.64 -8.77 4.13
N PRO A 159 12.07 -8.82 5.34
CA PRO A 159 10.96 -7.95 5.69
C PRO A 159 11.47 -6.54 6.01
N TRP A 160 10.73 -5.51 5.59
CA TRP A 160 10.97 -4.15 6.05
C TRP A 160 9.72 -3.32 6.06
N THR A 161 9.83 -2.23 6.78
CA THR A 161 8.77 -1.26 6.99
C THR A 161 9.20 0.06 6.37
N CYS A 162 8.30 0.68 5.62
CA CYS A 162 8.42 2.04 5.12
C CYS A 162 7.39 2.91 5.84
N THR A 163 7.82 4.10 6.26
CA THR A 163 7.04 5.16 6.91
C THR A 163 7.34 6.49 6.26
#